data_AF-A0A172U0I5-F1
#
_entry.id   AF-A0A172U0I5-F1
#
_cell.length_a   1.000
_cell.length_b   1.000
_cell.length_c   1.000
_cell.angle_alpha   90.00
_cell.angle_beta   90.00
_cell.angle_gamma   90.00
#
_symmetry.space_group_name_H-M   'P 1'
#
loop_
_entity.id
_entity.type
_entity.pdbx_description
1 polymer ?
#
loop_
_entity_poly.entity_id
_entity_poly.type
_entity_poly.pdbx_seq_one_letter_code
_entity_poly.pdbx_strand_id
1 'polypeptide(L)'
;MEFYILDNANEPSITGNVYPQVANYRNWCYDNYEYIVSQLTPDQLPEKDFSLDYLELDTKAVLTDFISVYNPIWGFIISDKAKEVFDGCNLPIHKYFKTILKGQELIYTNYNWLYLVSEVGHKVDFKMSSFKLMKGFLSKQIDERGFSSVNEIAEFQKLNSRMRILPNKVYIQSSDVSTDIFKIGMFNFDWIVTKKLVDNLKSKGVTGYIAKKVDWLYTI
;
A
#
# COMPACT_ATOMS: atom_id res chain seq x y z
N MET A 1 11.09 -14.55 9.41
CA MET A 1 10.10 -13.56 9.87
C MET A 1 8.78 -13.81 9.15
N GLU A 2 7.62 -13.50 9.74
CA GLU A 2 6.33 -13.61 9.06
C GLU A 2 5.87 -12.25 8.53
N PHE A 3 5.42 -12.23 7.27
CA PHE A 3 4.95 -11.04 6.58
C PHE A 3 3.53 -11.18 6.05
N TYR A 4 2.86 -10.04 5.90
CA TYR A 4 1.51 -9.93 5.38
C TYR A 4 1.44 -8.79 4.36
N ILE A 5 0.60 -8.93 3.34
CA ILE A 5 0.15 -7.79 2.52
C ILE A 5 -0.97 -7.11 3.29
N LEU A 6 -0.77 -5.82 3.59
CA LEU A 6 -1.77 -4.94 4.17
C LEU A 6 -2.44 -4.12 3.06
N ASP A 7 -3.76 -4.22 2.96
CA ASP A 7 -4.56 -3.49 1.98
C ASP A 7 -5.89 -3.06 2.60
N ASN A 8 -6.62 -2.18 1.92
CA ASN A 8 -7.97 -1.84 2.32
C ASN A 8 -8.90 -3.04 2.15
N ALA A 9 -9.86 -3.18 3.06
CA ALA A 9 -10.94 -4.13 2.89
C ALA A 9 -11.80 -3.74 1.68
N ASN A 10 -12.33 -4.74 0.99
CA ASN A 10 -13.24 -4.58 -0.14
C ASN A 10 -14.51 -5.44 -0.01
N GLU A 11 -14.69 -6.08 1.15
CA GLU A 11 -15.84 -6.92 1.42
C GLU A 11 -17.05 -6.06 1.83
N PRO A 12 -18.25 -6.27 1.25
CA PRO A 12 -19.44 -5.49 1.57
C PRO A 12 -19.82 -5.46 3.05
N SER A 13 -19.49 -6.53 3.79
CA SER A 13 -19.69 -6.64 5.25
C SER A 13 -18.83 -5.66 6.07
N ILE A 14 -17.73 -5.15 5.48
CA ILE A 14 -16.77 -4.25 6.13
C ILE A 14 -16.93 -2.83 5.62
N THR A 15 -16.98 -2.63 4.29
CA THR A 15 -16.96 -1.29 3.68
C THR A 15 -18.34 -0.74 3.35
N GLY A 16 -19.41 -1.50 3.57
CA GLY A 16 -20.70 -1.25 2.93
C GLY A 16 -20.66 -1.72 1.47
N ASN A 17 -21.80 -1.85 0.80
CA ASN A 17 -21.90 -2.41 -0.56
C ASN A 17 -21.35 -1.45 -1.64
N VAL A 18 -20.11 -0.99 -1.46
CA VAL A 18 -19.35 -0.04 -2.26
C VAL A 18 -17.85 -0.25 -2.01
N TYR A 19 -17.06 -0.12 -3.08
CA TYR A 19 -15.60 -0.08 -3.02
C TYR A 19 -15.07 0.68 -4.26
N PRO A 20 -14.17 1.67 -4.10
CA PRO A 20 -13.69 2.24 -2.83
C PRO A 20 -14.79 2.99 -2.06
N GLN A 21 -14.58 3.27 -0.77
CA GLN A 21 -15.52 3.99 0.10
C GLN A 21 -15.61 5.49 -0.24
N VAL A 22 -14.52 6.08 -0.73
CA VAL A 22 -14.52 7.47 -1.22
C VAL A 22 -15.03 7.51 -2.65
N ALA A 23 -16.13 8.24 -2.85
CA ALA A 23 -16.78 8.40 -4.15
C ALA A 23 -16.23 9.60 -4.92
N ASN A 24 -15.92 10.71 -4.24
CA ASN A 24 -15.41 11.93 -4.87
C ASN A 24 -14.27 12.56 -4.07
N TYR A 25 -13.34 13.15 -4.80
CA TYR A 25 -12.34 14.08 -4.29
C TYR A 25 -12.85 15.49 -4.63
N ARG A 26 -13.34 16.26 -3.65
CA ARG A 26 -13.75 17.66 -3.88
C ARG A 26 -12.73 18.59 -3.25
N ASN A 27 -12.04 19.34 -4.11
CA ASN A 27 -11.13 20.40 -3.70
C ASN A 27 -11.84 21.74 -3.90
N TRP A 28 -12.03 22.49 -2.82
CA TRP A 28 -12.43 23.90 -2.87
C TRP A 28 -11.18 24.81 -3.02
N CYS A 29 -9.99 24.33 -2.66
CA CYS A 29 -8.72 25.04 -2.76
C CYS A 29 -7.76 24.39 -3.78
N TYR A 30 -7.52 25.12 -4.88
CA TYR A 30 -6.41 25.17 -5.86
C TYR A 30 -5.56 23.93 -6.25
N ASP A 31 -5.25 22.98 -5.38
CA ASP A 31 -4.38 21.83 -5.69
C ASP A 31 -5.23 20.56 -5.89
N ASN A 32 -5.49 20.14 -7.13
CA ASN A 32 -6.22 18.88 -7.45
C ASN A 32 -5.50 17.68 -6.77
N TYR A 33 -6.23 16.64 -6.31
CA TYR A 33 -5.63 15.40 -5.81
C TYR A 33 -4.62 14.82 -6.81
N GLU A 34 -4.94 14.90 -8.10
CA GLU A 34 -4.04 14.52 -9.19
C GLU A 34 -2.76 15.39 -9.23
N TYR A 35 -2.89 16.68 -8.95
CA TYR A 35 -1.74 17.58 -8.85
C TYR A 35 -0.87 17.22 -7.65
N ILE A 36 -1.45 17.01 -6.46
CA ILE A 36 -0.72 16.56 -5.27
C ILE A 36 0.04 15.28 -5.59
N VAL A 37 -0.64 14.28 -6.12
CA VAL A 37 -0.06 13.00 -6.55
C VAL A 37 1.07 13.19 -7.57
N SER A 38 0.94 14.11 -8.51
CA SER A 38 1.99 14.41 -9.51
C SER A 38 3.28 14.99 -8.90
N GLN A 39 3.20 15.56 -7.69
CA GLN A 39 4.35 16.09 -6.95
C GLN A 39 4.98 15.04 -6.01
N LEU A 40 4.37 13.86 -5.85
CA LEU A 40 4.90 12.81 -5.00
C LEU A 40 5.94 11.99 -5.74
N THR A 41 7.07 11.74 -5.09
CA THR A 41 8.07 10.79 -5.56
C THR A 41 8.10 9.57 -4.63
N PRO A 42 8.30 8.36 -5.17
CA PRO A 42 8.34 7.13 -4.37
C PRO A 42 9.36 7.15 -3.23
N ASP A 43 10.44 7.91 -3.42
CA ASP A 43 11.66 7.84 -2.63
C ASP A 43 11.84 9.03 -1.68
N GLN A 44 10.93 10.02 -1.69
CA GLN A 44 11.07 11.22 -0.88
C GLN A 44 9.73 11.66 -0.29
N LEU A 45 9.81 12.28 0.89
CA LEU A 45 8.68 13.03 1.40
C LEU A 45 8.48 14.27 0.54
N PRO A 46 7.24 14.69 0.30
CA PRO A 46 7.00 15.95 -0.35
C PRO A 46 7.49 17.11 0.52
N GLU A 47 8.18 18.07 -0.12
CA GLU A 47 8.70 19.27 0.56
C GLU A 47 7.57 20.17 1.07
N LYS A 48 6.44 20.21 0.35
CA LYS A 48 5.26 21.01 0.71
C LYS A 48 4.29 20.19 1.56
N ASP A 49 3.65 20.86 2.52
CA ASP A 49 2.45 20.32 3.16
C ASP A 49 1.26 20.35 2.20
N PHE A 50 0.55 19.23 2.10
CA PHE A 50 -0.70 19.15 1.37
C PHE A 50 -1.87 19.16 2.35
N SER A 51 -2.90 19.92 2.01
CA SER A 51 -4.19 19.87 2.70
C SER A 51 -5.21 19.31 1.73
N LEU A 52 -5.74 18.13 2.04
CA LEU A 52 -6.94 17.63 1.37
C LEU A 52 -8.14 18.29 2.05
N ASP A 53 -8.94 19.06 1.30
CA ASP A 53 -10.09 19.77 1.87
C ASP A 53 -11.08 18.79 2.50
N TYR A 54 -11.63 17.86 1.72
CA TYR A 54 -12.31 16.68 2.22
C TYR A 54 -12.45 15.59 1.15
N LEU A 55 -12.55 14.34 1.61
CA LEU A 55 -12.92 13.19 0.80
C LEU A 55 -14.40 12.88 1.03
N GLU A 56 -15.21 12.83 -0.04
CA GLU A 56 -16.63 12.48 0.08
C GLU A 56 -16.80 10.96 0.11
N LEU A 57 -17.35 10.47 1.21
CA LEU A 57 -17.75 9.07 1.32
C LEU A 57 -18.99 8.81 0.45
N ASP A 58 -19.03 7.64 -0.18
CA ASP A 58 -20.24 7.15 -0.82
C ASP A 58 -21.36 7.01 0.22
N THR A 59 -22.61 7.26 -0.17
CA THR A 59 -23.76 7.19 0.74
C THR A 59 -24.02 5.77 1.26
N LYS A 60 -23.47 4.75 0.59
CA LYS A 60 -23.54 3.34 1.01
C LYS A 60 -22.29 2.87 1.77
N ALA A 61 -21.29 3.74 1.95
CA ALA A 61 -20.07 3.38 2.64
C ALA A 61 -20.31 3.24 4.14
N VAL A 62 -19.73 2.19 4.74
CA VAL A 62 -19.58 2.07 6.19
C VAL A 62 -18.30 2.81 6.58
N LEU A 63 -18.35 3.64 7.62
CA LEU A 63 -17.16 4.32 8.14
C LEU A 63 -16.26 3.32 8.87
N THR A 64 -14.97 3.29 8.51
CA THR A 64 -13.97 2.37 9.07
C THR A 64 -12.67 3.09 9.42
N ASP A 65 -11.78 2.42 10.15
CA ASP A 65 -10.50 3.01 10.54
C ASP A 65 -9.51 3.13 9.37
N PHE A 66 -9.59 2.25 8.38
CA PHE A 66 -8.91 2.37 7.08
C PHE A 66 -9.95 2.71 6.02
N ILE A 67 -9.72 3.75 5.24
CA ILE A 67 -10.64 4.21 4.21
C ILE A 67 -10.07 3.91 2.82
N SER A 68 -10.81 3.11 2.06
CA SER A 68 -10.46 2.80 0.67
C SER A 68 -10.68 3.99 -0.25
N VAL A 69 -9.70 4.21 -1.13
CA VAL A 69 -9.69 5.25 -2.19
C VAL A 69 -9.22 4.61 -3.50
N TYR A 70 -9.56 5.20 -4.65
CA TYR A 70 -9.27 4.61 -5.97
C TYR A 70 -7.76 4.49 -6.28
N ASN A 71 -6.90 5.18 -5.54
CA ASN A 71 -5.46 5.12 -5.77
C ASN A 71 -4.65 5.70 -4.60
N PRO A 72 -4.50 5.05 -3.43
CA PRO A 72 -3.71 5.61 -2.34
C PRO A 72 -2.22 5.51 -2.69
N ILE A 73 -1.78 6.38 -3.61
CA ILE A 73 -0.39 6.47 -4.02
C ILE A 73 0.41 6.76 -2.76
N TRP A 74 1.23 5.77 -2.38
CA TRP A 74 2.17 5.81 -1.26
C TRP A 74 1.56 5.95 0.15
N GLY A 75 0.45 5.27 0.45
CA GLY A 75 -0.06 5.38 1.82
C GLY A 75 -1.40 4.74 2.13
N PHE A 76 -2.03 5.24 3.20
CA PHE A 76 -3.37 4.87 3.65
C PHE A 76 -4.12 6.09 4.20
N ILE A 77 -5.43 6.17 4.00
CA ILE A 77 -6.30 7.08 4.75
C ILE A 77 -6.75 6.35 6.01
N ILE A 78 -6.37 6.86 7.18
CA ILE A 78 -6.54 6.17 8.46
C ILE A 78 -7.12 7.08 9.55
N SER A 79 -7.90 6.51 10.46
CA SER A 79 -8.40 7.21 11.65
C SER A 79 -7.27 7.50 12.64
N ASP A 80 -7.50 8.40 13.60
CA ASP A 80 -6.58 8.65 14.72
C ASP A 80 -6.28 7.37 15.52
N LYS A 81 -7.25 6.48 15.65
CA LYS A 81 -7.09 5.18 16.32
C LYS A 81 -6.11 4.27 15.57
N ALA A 82 -6.19 4.21 14.24
CA ALA A 82 -5.22 3.48 13.44
C ALA A 82 -3.84 4.17 13.47
N LYS A 83 -3.81 5.50 13.44
CA LYS A 83 -2.58 6.29 13.58
C LYS A 83 -1.83 5.97 14.88
N GLU A 84 -2.52 5.84 16.02
CA GLU A 84 -1.90 5.44 17.29
C GLU A 84 -1.17 4.09 17.20
N VAL A 85 -1.69 3.15 16.39
CA VAL A 85 -1.01 1.87 16.15
C VAL A 85 0.26 2.07 15.34
N PHE A 86 0.19 2.87 14.26
CA PHE A 86 1.33 3.17 13.41
C PHE A 86 2.43 3.93 14.16
N ASP A 87 2.09 4.90 15.01
CA ASP A 87 3.03 5.66 15.83
C ASP A 87 3.80 4.77 16.85
N GLY A 88 3.22 3.64 17.24
CA GLY A 88 3.87 2.64 18.11
C GLY A 88 4.76 1.63 17.37
N CYS A 89 4.88 1.73 16.05
CA CYS A 89 5.64 0.79 15.22
C CYS A 89 6.93 1.41 14.66
N ASN A 90 7.85 0.58 14.19
CA ASN A 90 9.05 1.08 13.52
C ASN A 90 8.75 1.39 12.06
N LEU A 91 8.22 2.59 11.80
CA LEU A 91 7.86 3.02 10.45
C LEU A 91 9.09 3.48 9.65
N PRO A 92 9.04 3.34 8.31
CA PRO A 92 9.99 4.01 7.44
C PRO A 92 9.80 5.53 7.49
N ILE A 93 10.53 6.26 6.65
CA ILE A 93 10.29 7.69 6.44
C ILE A 93 8.81 7.89 6.06
N HIS A 94 8.11 8.72 6.82
CA HIS A 94 6.67 8.89 6.67
C HIS A 94 6.21 10.29 7.09
N LYS A 95 4.99 10.64 6.69
CA LYS A 95 4.32 11.89 7.06
C LYS A 95 2.83 11.67 7.16
N TYR A 96 2.19 12.37 8.09
CA TYR A 96 0.73 12.39 8.21
C TYR A 96 0.20 13.72 7.67
N PHE A 97 -0.73 13.66 6.73
CA PHE A 97 -1.49 14.82 6.28
C PHE A 97 -2.90 14.76 6.84
N LYS A 98 -3.32 15.80 7.56
CA LYS A 98 -4.69 15.86 8.07
C LYS A 98 -5.67 15.73 6.91
N THR A 99 -6.69 14.89 7.09
CA THR A 99 -7.70 14.62 6.06
C THR A 99 -9.08 14.68 6.70
N ILE A 100 -9.99 15.38 6.04
CA ILE A 100 -11.39 15.43 6.47
C ILE A 100 -12.18 14.44 5.61
N LEU A 101 -13.06 13.66 6.23
CA LEU A 101 -14.04 12.85 5.50
C LEU A 101 -15.41 13.51 5.62
N LYS A 102 -16.13 13.59 4.52
CA LYS A 102 -17.50 14.10 4.48
C LYS A 102 -18.44 12.96 4.14
N GLY A 103 -19.23 12.54 5.12
CA GLY A 103 -20.39 11.67 4.90
C GLY A 103 -21.59 12.49 4.43
N GLN A 104 -22.75 11.82 4.30
CA GLN A 104 -23.98 12.47 3.86
C GLN A 104 -24.46 13.57 4.82
N GLU A 105 -24.34 13.34 6.13
CA GLU A 105 -24.82 14.26 7.18
C GLU A 105 -23.73 14.68 8.18
N LEU A 106 -22.57 14.03 8.16
CA LEU A 106 -21.51 14.19 9.15
C LEU A 106 -20.17 14.52 8.51
N ILE A 107 -19.38 15.30 9.22
CA ILE A 107 -17.99 15.61 8.88
C ILE A 107 -17.10 14.96 9.94
N TYR A 108 -16.12 14.18 9.48
CA TYR A 108 -15.16 13.47 10.33
C TYR A 108 -13.79 14.14 10.17
N THR A 109 -13.24 14.61 11.28
CA THR A 109 -11.97 15.38 11.32
C THR A 109 -10.83 14.63 11.99
N ASN A 110 -11.08 13.37 12.40
CA ASN A 110 -10.18 12.46 13.10
C ASN A 110 -9.51 11.46 12.14
N TYR A 111 -9.20 11.91 10.92
CA TYR A 111 -8.57 11.11 9.87
C TYR A 111 -7.33 11.78 9.32
N ASN A 112 -6.41 10.95 8.86
CA ASN A 112 -5.11 11.35 8.35
C ASN A 112 -4.76 10.50 7.13
N TRP A 113 -4.13 11.10 6.15
CA TRP A 113 -3.41 10.37 5.13
C TRP A 113 -2.00 10.09 5.62
N LEU A 114 -1.73 8.82 5.93
CA LEU A 114 -0.38 8.32 6.18
C LEU A 114 0.32 8.13 4.84
N TYR A 115 1.32 8.96 4.57
CA TYR A 115 2.23 8.84 3.43
C TYR A 115 3.53 8.16 3.88
N LEU A 116 3.97 7.15 3.13
CA LEU A 116 5.09 6.28 3.48
C LEU A 116 6.09 6.19 2.31
N VAL A 117 7.38 6.29 2.64
CA VAL A 117 8.51 6.19 1.70
C VAL A 117 9.34 4.98 2.10
N SER A 118 9.11 3.86 1.44
CA SER A 118 9.82 2.62 1.75
C SER A 118 9.78 1.63 0.60
N GLU A 119 10.81 1.67 -0.23
CA GLU A 119 11.02 0.69 -1.28
C GLU A 119 12.35 -0.03 -1.07
N VAL A 120 12.28 -1.36 -0.92
CA VAL A 120 13.46 -2.22 -0.64
C VAL A 120 13.76 -3.18 -1.79
N GLY A 121 13.18 -2.98 -2.97
CA GLY A 121 13.39 -3.88 -4.13
C GLY A 121 14.85 -4.03 -4.55
N HIS A 122 15.64 -2.97 -4.39
CA HIS A 122 17.08 -2.97 -4.65
C HIS A 122 17.88 -3.90 -3.71
N LYS A 123 17.27 -4.35 -2.61
CA LYS A 123 17.91 -5.22 -1.60
C LYS A 123 17.58 -6.71 -1.78
N VAL A 124 16.79 -7.05 -2.79
CA VAL A 124 16.44 -8.46 -3.08
C VAL A 124 17.70 -9.22 -3.54
N ASP A 125 17.92 -10.40 -2.97
CA ASP A 125 18.92 -11.35 -3.48
C ASP A 125 18.37 -12.05 -4.72
N PHE A 126 18.65 -11.47 -5.88
CA PHE A 126 18.21 -11.98 -7.17
C PHE A 126 18.76 -13.37 -7.51
N LYS A 127 19.95 -13.73 -7.02
CA LYS A 127 20.57 -15.03 -7.30
C LYS A 127 19.83 -16.16 -6.60
N MET A 128 19.31 -15.91 -5.41
CA MET A 128 18.49 -16.88 -4.67
C MET A 128 17.00 -16.82 -5.04
N SER A 129 16.55 -15.70 -5.62
CA SER A 129 15.13 -15.45 -5.90
C SER A 129 14.67 -16.05 -7.23
N SER A 130 13.37 -16.36 -7.30
CA SER A 130 12.68 -16.84 -8.50
C SER A 130 11.32 -16.17 -8.64
N PHE A 131 10.88 -16.08 -9.89
CA PHE A 131 9.68 -15.34 -10.27
C PHE A 131 8.82 -16.16 -11.22
N LYS A 132 7.52 -15.95 -11.13
CA LYS A 132 6.52 -16.52 -12.05
C LYS A 132 6.25 -15.53 -13.17
N LEU A 133 6.26 -16.03 -14.39
CA LEU A 133 5.95 -15.27 -15.59
C LEU A 133 4.56 -15.64 -16.06
N MET A 134 3.68 -14.65 -16.22
CA MET A 134 2.30 -14.85 -16.65
C MET A 134 1.98 -14.01 -17.89
N LYS A 135 1.50 -14.65 -18.96
CA LYS A 135 1.20 -13.97 -20.23
C LYS A 135 -0.25 -13.49 -20.27
N GLY A 136 -0.50 -12.18 -20.30
CA GLY A 136 -1.85 -11.62 -20.33
C GLY A 136 -2.69 -11.91 -19.06
N PHE A 137 -3.93 -11.40 -19.02
CA PHE A 137 -4.82 -11.51 -17.85
C PHE A 137 -5.48 -12.88 -17.68
N LEU A 138 -5.57 -13.68 -18.74
CA LEU A 138 -6.34 -14.94 -18.77
C LEU A 138 -5.49 -16.19 -19.01
N SER A 139 -4.17 -16.08 -19.24
CA SER A 139 -3.37 -17.28 -19.50
C SER A 139 -2.99 -18.00 -18.21
N LYS A 140 -2.98 -19.33 -18.31
CA LYS A 140 -2.53 -20.25 -17.26
C LYS A 140 -1.06 -20.63 -17.41
N GLN A 141 -0.36 -20.13 -18.42
CA GLN A 141 1.04 -20.48 -18.61
C GLN A 141 1.86 -19.71 -17.57
N ILE A 142 2.43 -20.46 -16.64
CA ILE A 142 3.28 -19.98 -15.56
C ILE A 142 4.65 -20.62 -15.79
N ASP A 143 5.59 -19.84 -16.30
CA ASP A 143 6.99 -20.25 -16.36
C ASP A 143 7.71 -19.69 -15.13
N GLU A 144 8.63 -20.45 -14.55
CA GLU A 144 9.51 -19.95 -13.49
C GLU A 144 10.82 -19.46 -14.09
N ARG A 145 11.28 -18.29 -13.63
CA ARG A 145 12.51 -17.65 -14.11
C ARG A 145 13.25 -16.98 -12.96
N GLY A 146 14.57 -17.18 -12.93
CA GLY A 146 15.48 -16.35 -12.15
C GLY A 146 15.88 -15.11 -12.94
N PHE A 147 16.18 -14.03 -12.22
CA PHE A 147 16.82 -12.84 -12.77
C PHE A 147 18.10 -12.60 -11.99
N SER A 148 19.07 -11.92 -12.58
CA SER A 148 20.35 -11.58 -11.96
C SER A 148 20.34 -10.21 -11.28
N SER A 149 19.41 -9.33 -11.66
CA SER A 149 19.32 -7.96 -11.15
C SER A 149 17.97 -7.30 -11.46
N VAL A 150 17.76 -6.13 -10.84
CA VAL A 150 16.67 -5.19 -11.14
C VAL A 150 16.66 -4.77 -12.60
N ASN A 151 17.83 -4.48 -13.17
CA ASN A 151 17.94 -4.01 -14.55
C ASN A 151 17.50 -5.09 -15.54
N GLU A 152 17.82 -6.35 -15.29
CA GLU A 152 17.38 -7.47 -16.14
C GLU A 152 15.85 -7.60 -16.14
N ILE A 153 15.21 -7.42 -14.99
CA ILE A 153 13.74 -7.41 -14.89
C ILE A 153 13.16 -6.27 -15.73
N ALA A 154 13.71 -5.06 -15.61
CA ALA A 154 13.24 -3.90 -16.35
C ALA A 154 13.42 -4.07 -17.87
N GLU A 155 14.57 -4.60 -18.32
CA GLU A 155 14.83 -4.93 -19.73
C GLU A 155 13.87 -6.02 -20.24
N PHE A 156 13.65 -7.06 -19.45
CA PHE A 156 12.73 -8.13 -19.79
C PHE A 156 11.30 -7.60 -19.97
N GLN A 157 10.81 -6.75 -19.06
CA GLN A 157 9.49 -6.13 -19.15
C GLN A 157 9.34 -5.22 -20.36
N LYS A 158 10.39 -4.45 -20.73
CA LYS A 158 10.39 -3.63 -21.95
C LYS A 158 10.20 -4.47 -23.20
N LEU A 159 10.89 -5.60 -23.29
CA LEU A 159 10.80 -6.52 -24.44
C LEU A 159 9.52 -7.38 -24.42
N ASN A 160 8.93 -7.58 -23.23
CA ASN A 160 7.79 -8.47 -23.02
C ASN A 160 6.64 -7.74 -22.31
N SER A 161 6.19 -6.61 -22.86
CA SER A 161 5.20 -5.71 -22.22
C SER A 161 3.85 -6.36 -21.86
N ARG A 162 3.52 -7.52 -22.43
CA ARG A 162 2.30 -8.31 -22.12
C ARG A 162 2.50 -9.36 -21.03
N MET A 163 3.72 -9.50 -20.51
CA MET A 163 4.05 -10.44 -19.45
C MET A 163 4.08 -9.75 -18.10
N ARG A 164 3.41 -10.37 -17.12
CA ARG A 164 3.49 -9.98 -15.72
C ARG A 164 4.54 -10.84 -15.04
N ILE A 165 5.37 -10.21 -14.22
CA ILE A 165 6.32 -10.87 -13.33
C ILE A 165 5.68 -10.86 -11.95
N LEU A 166 5.54 -12.03 -11.35
CA LEU A 166 4.98 -12.22 -10.03
C LEU A 166 6.06 -12.87 -9.13
N PRO A 167 6.08 -12.54 -7.83
CA PRO A 167 7.00 -13.21 -6.92
C PRO A 167 6.67 -14.71 -6.81
N ASN A 168 7.71 -15.55 -6.76
CA ASN A 168 7.58 -16.97 -6.41
C ASN A 168 8.29 -17.28 -5.09
N LYS A 169 9.61 -17.04 -5.06
CA LYS A 169 10.43 -17.08 -3.86
C LYS A 169 11.37 -15.89 -3.92
N VAL A 170 11.21 -14.96 -3.01
CA VAL A 170 12.00 -13.73 -2.94
C VAL A 170 12.77 -13.77 -1.64
N TYR A 171 14.08 -13.58 -1.73
CA TYR A 171 14.97 -13.57 -0.57
C TYR A 171 15.51 -12.17 -0.34
N ILE A 172 15.54 -11.74 0.92
CA ILE A 172 16.10 -10.47 1.36
C ILE A 172 16.84 -10.69 2.68
N GLN A 173 17.92 -9.95 2.93
CA GLN A 173 18.60 -10.05 4.22
C GLN A 173 17.70 -9.54 5.33
N SER A 174 17.69 -10.22 6.48
CA SER A 174 16.92 -9.77 7.64
C SER A 174 17.30 -8.36 8.11
N SER A 175 18.58 -7.99 8.00
CA SER A 175 19.09 -6.64 8.29
C SER A 175 18.57 -5.55 7.35
N ASP A 176 18.11 -5.94 6.16
CA ASP A 176 17.64 -5.02 5.13
C ASP A 176 16.16 -4.64 5.26
N VAL A 177 15.43 -5.41 6.07
CA VAL A 177 14.02 -5.20 6.43
C VAL A 177 13.94 -4.78 7.90
N SER A 178 14.31 -3.53 8.16
CA SER A 178 14.35 -2.98 9.53
C SER A 178 13.01 -2.40 9.99
N THR A 179 12.09 -2.10 9.07
CA THR A 179 10.81 -1.44 9.36
C THR A 179 9.64 -2.43 9.44
N ASP A 180 8.59 -2.03 10.15
CA ASP A 180 7.36 -2.82 10.30
C ASP A 180 6.47 -2.80 9.04
N ILE A 181 6.78 -1.92 8.08
CA ILE A 181 6.08 -1.77 6.80
C ILE A 181 7.06 -1.32 5.68
N PHE A 182 6.91 -1.89 4.48
CA PHE A 182 7.72 -1.58 3.30
C PHE A 182 7.06 -2.04 2.00
N LYS A 183 7.59 -1.63 0.85
CA LYS A 183 7.28 -2.17 -0.48
C LYS A 183 8.51 -2.76 -1.13
N ILE A 184 8.29 -3.67 -2.08
CA ILE A 184 9.35 -4.12 -2.99
C ILE A 184 9.40 -3.25 -4.25
N GLY A 185 8.25 -2.76 -4.73
CA GLY A 185 8.13 -1.70 -5.76
C GLY A 185 8.45 -2.11 -7.20
N MET A 186 9.11 -3.25 -7.43
CA MET A 186 9.49 -3.67 -8.79
C MET A 186 8.47 -4.58 -9.48
N PHE A 187 8.10 -5.67 -8.80
CA PHE A 187 7.16 -6.70 -9.29
C PHE A 187 5.96 -6.87 -8.36
N ASN A 188 5.97 -6.14 -7.24
CA ASN A 188 4.91 -6.12 -6.25
C ASN A 188 4.85 -4.70 -5.67
N PHE A 189 3.68 -4.08 -5.79
CA PHE A 189 3.43 -2.69 -5.33
C PHE A 189 2.63 -2.66 -4.02
N ASP A 190 2.40 -3.83 -3.42
CA ASP A 190 1.64 -3.97 -2.19
C ASP A 190 2.49 -3.54 -0.99
N TRP A 191 1.81 -3.03 0.04
CA TRP A 191 2.45 -2.78 1.33
C TRP A 191 2.62 -4.11 2.08
N ILE A 192 3.86 -4.48 2.33
CA ILE A 192 4.24 -5.65 3.10
C ILE A 192 4.51 -5.21 4.53
N VAL A 193 3.93 -5.92 5.50
CA VAL A 193 4.00 -5.59 6.91
C VAL A 193 4.41 -6.79 7.75
N THR A 194 5.03 -6.52 8.90
CA THR A 194 5.36 -7.57 9.87
C THR A 194 4.11 -8.10 10.55
N LYS A 195 4.16 -9.34 11.03
CA LYS A 195 3.10 -9.91 11.90
C LYS A 195 2.78 -9.00 13.10
N LYS A 196 3.81 -8.38 13.69
CA LYS A 196 3.69 -7.48 14.84
C LYS A 196 2.73 -6.32 14.55
N LEU A 197 2.86 -5.65 13.40
CA LEU A 197 1.95 -4.57 13.01
C LEU A 197 0.51 -5.08 12.89
N VAL A 198 0.31 -6.24 12.24
CA VAL A 198 -1.01 -6.86 12.09
C VAL A 198 -1.63 -7.20 13.45
N ASP A 199 -0.87 -7.78 14.36
CA ASP A 199 -1.34 -8.12 15.71
C ASP A 199 -1.71 -6.85 16.51
N ASN A 200 -0.95 -5.76 16.35
CA ASN A 200 -1.27 -4.47 16.98
C ASN A 200 -2.58 -3.88 16.42
N LEU A 201 -2.80 -3.92 15.10
CA LEU A 201 -4.05 -3.49 14.48
C LEU A 201 -5.24 -4.31 15.00
N LYS A 202 -5.09 -5.64 15.09
CA LYS A 202 -6.12 -6.55 15.60
C LYS A 202 -6.44 -6.31 17.07
N SER A 203 -5.43 -6.23 17.92
CA SER A 203 -5.62 -6.05 19.37
C SER A 203 -6.26 -4.72 19.74
N LYS A 204 -6.08 -3.69 18.91
CA LYS A 204 -6.77 -2.39 19.04
C LYS A 204 -8.13 -2.35 18.35
N GLY A 205 -8.57 -3.45 17.72
CA GLY A 205 -9.85 -3.54 17.03
C GLY A 205 -9.98 -2.57 15.86
N VAL A 206 -8.87 -2.28 15.16
CA VAL A 206 -8.87 -1.42 13.97
C VAL A 206 -9.67 -2.10 12.84
N THR A 207 -10.44 -1.33 12.08
CA THR A 207 -11.36 -1.83 11.02
C THR A 207 -10.96 -1.34 9.61
N GLY A 208 -11.57 -1.91 8.57
CA GLY A 208 -11.42 -1.42 7.18
C GLY A 208 -10.17 -1.90 6.44
N TYR A 209 -9.39 -2.83 7.00
CA TYR A 209 -8.21 -3.39 6.35
C TYR A 209 -8.32 -4.91 6.20
N ILE A 210 -7.52 -5.46 5.31
CA ILE A 210 -7.25 -6.90 5.19
C ILE A 210 -5.75 -7.16 5.29
N ALA A 211 -5.39 -8.29 5.90
CA ALA A 211 -4.00 -8.75 6.01
C ALA A 211 -3.89 -10.16 5.43
N LYS A 212 -3.20 -10.29 4.29
CA LYS A 212 -3.01 -11.59 3.61
C LYS A 212 -1.61 -12.09 3.86
N LYS A 213 -1.46 -13.32 4.35
CA LYS A 213 -0.13 -13.89 4.60
C LYS A 213 0.69 -13.91 3.31
N VAL A 214 1.96 -13.52 3.42
CA VAL A 214 2.93 -13.60 2.32
C VAL A 214 3.69 -14.90 2.44
N ASP A 215 3.48 -15.80 1.48
CA ASP A 215 4.13 -17.12 1.44
C ASP A 215 5.32 -17.17 0.46
N TRP A 216 5.65 -16.05 -0.19
CA TRP A 216 6.69 -15.97 -1.21
C TRP A 216 7.91 -15.15 -0.78
N LEU A 217 7.87 -14.43 0.34
CA LEU A 217 8.98 -13.60 0.85
C LEU A 217 9.69 -14.28 2.02
N TYR A 218 11.00 -14.37 1.93
CA TYR A 218 11.86 -15.03 2.92
C TYR A 218 12.99 -14.10 3.34
N THR A 219 13.25 -14.07 4.65
CA THR A 219 14.43 -13.40 5.21
C THR A 219 15.55 -14.42 5.42
N ILE A 220 16.75 -14.08 4.98
CA ILE A 220 17.98 -14.84 5.25
C ILE A 220 18.89 -14.12 6.24
#